data_AF-A0A9R1W0L0-F1
#
_entry.id   AF-A0A9R1W0L0-F1
#
_cell.length_a   1.000
_cell.length_b   1.000
_cell.length_c   1.000
_cell.angle_alpha   90.00
_cell.angle_beta   90.00
_cell.angle_gamma   90.00
#
_symmetry.space_group_name_H-M   'P 1'
#
loop_
_entity.id
_entity.type
_entity.pdbx_description
1 polymer ?
#
loop_
_entity_poly.entity_id
_entity_poly.type
_entity_poly.pdbx_seq_one_letter_code
_entity_poly.pdbx_strand_id
1 'polypeptide(L)'
;MASPIKTVVVLVQENRSFDHMLGWMKSMNPEIDGVTGKESNLLSTTNHHSQRLYHTNKAGFIQPDPGHSFEATYEQIFGVEWSESSTPGLTPTMDGFAQQAEKVQPGLSEVVMTGFDPDSLPVYKELVSEFAVCDRWFSSIPTLTQPNRLYVHSATSYGATINDTEMMIKGYPQKTIFESVEDGGHSFGIYYQLPPSTLFYRNLRKLKYIDNFHQFDLHFKRHCKEGKLPNYVVVEQRYFGIKGLPGNDDHPSHDVSDGQKFVKEVYEALRSSPQWNEILFVIVYDEHGGFYDHVPTPNVGIPNPDGLIGPSPYNFQFDRLGVRVPAILVSPWIERGTVLHKPTGPYPTSEFEHSSIPATVKKIFGLKSHLTKRDEWAGTFEGVARRTTPRTDCPVTLPDPMKMREFEPDENEKLSEFQQELVQLGAVLNGDHKRDMFPSKLVENMTVTEGAKYLEDAYKKFCEDCEQAKRDGKDESHIVCLEEEPTPESPKKSSRSFSQKLFSCLVCEH
;
A
#
# COMPACT_ATOMS: atom_id res chain seq x y z
N MET A 1 -23.29 10.70 -18.62
CA MET A 1 -23.92 9.38 -18.36
C MET A 1 -23.36 8.89 -17.03
N ALA A 2 -24.17 8.21 -16.22
CA ALA A 2 -23.64 7.57 -15.01
C ALA A 2 -22.58 6.54 -15.40
N SER A 3 -21.52 6.40 -14.60
CA SER A 3 -20.46 5.42 -14.85
C SER A 3 -21.07 4.00 -14.90
N PRO A 4 -20.68 3.14 -15.84
CA PRO A 4 -21.11 1.74 -15.84
C PRO A 4 -20.46 0.93 -14.70
N ILE A 5 -19.41 1.48 -14.09
CA ILE A 5 -18.66 0.84 -13.00
C ILE A 5 -19.46 0.93 -11.70
N LYS A 6 -19.67 -0.22 -11.06
CA LYS A 6 -20.30 -0.36 -9.74
C LYS A 6 -19.39 -1.01 -8.70
N THR A 7 -18.30 -1.65 -9.15
CA THR A 7 -17.31 -2.30 -8.30
C THR A 7 -15.91 -1.84 -8.70
N VAL A 8 -15.17 -1.27 -7.76
CA VAL A 8 -13.75 -0.94 -7.90
C VAL A 8 -12.96 -1.95 -7.08
N VAL A 9 -12.06 -2.69 -7.72
CA VAL A 9 -11.16 -3.66 -7.09
C VAL A 9 -9.76 -3.09 -7.08
N VAL A 10 -9.10 -3.05 -5.92
CA VAL A 10 -7.75 -2.52 -5.75
C VAL A 10 -6.81 -3.61 -5.26
N LEU A 11 -5.69 -3.77 -5.95
CA LEU A 11 -4.57 -4.62 -5.59
C LEU A 11 -3.29 -3.77 -5.60
N VAL A 12 -2.53 -3.81 -4.50
CA VAL A 12 -1.31 -3.01 -4.32
C VAL A 12 -0.13 -3.96 -4.14
N GLN A 13 0.64 -4.17 -5.20
CA GLN A 13 1.91 -4.91 -5.19
C GLN A 13 3.02 -4.09 -4.52
N GLU A 14 4.20 -4.68 -4.34
CA GLU A 14 5.30 -4.15 -3.54
C GLU A 14 6.57 -3.84 -4.32
N ASN A 15 7.19 -2.72 -3.98
CA ASN A 15 8.62 -2.46 -4.13
C ASN A 15 9.16 -2.61 -5.56
N ARG A 16 8.48 -1.99 -6.54
CA ARG A 16 8.93 -1.97 -7.94
C ARG A 16 8.68 -0.63 -8.61
N SER A 17 9.72 -0.08 -9.24
CA SER A 17 9.58 1.10 -10.09
C SER A 17 8.87 0.77 -11.42
N PHE A 18 8.33 1.79 -12.08
CA PHE A 18 7.72 1.63 -13.40
C PHE A 18 8.72 1.09 -14.42
N ASP A 19 9.93 1.67 -14.51
CA ASP A 19 10.92 1.22 -15.49
C ASP A 19 11.51 -0.16 -15.22
N HIS A 20 11.42 -0.64 -13.98
CA HIS A 20 11.81 -1.98 -13.63
C HIS A 20 10.82 -3.02 -14.15
N MET A 21 9.52 -2.77 -14.05
CA MET A 21 8.48 -3.74 -14.45
C MET A 21 7.93 -3.51 -15.86
N LEU A 22 7.58 -2.27 -16.19
CA LEU A 22 6.81 -1.93 -17.39
C LEU A 22 7.58 -1.04 -18.38
N GLY A 23 8.73 -0.48 -18.00
CA GLY A 23 9.50 0.43 -18.86
C GLY A 23 9.84 -0.14 -20.23
N TRP A 24 10.25 -1.41 -20.29
CA TRP A 24 10.59 -2.09 -21.54
C TRP A 24 9.38 -2.48 -22.40
N MET A 25 8.15 -2.36 -21.87
CA MET A 25 6.92 -2.52 -22.66
C MET A 25 6.77 -1.43 -23.72
N LYS A 26 7.56 -0.35 -23.66
CA LYS A 26 7.72 0.64 -24.74
C LYS A 26 8.08 0.00 -26.09
N SER A 27 8.82 -1.12 -26.08
CA SER A 27 9.13 -1.89 -27.29
C SER A 27 7.89 -2.45 -27.99
N MET A 28 6.80 -2.68 -27.25
CA MET A 28 5.51 -3.16 -27.77
C MET A 28 4.56 -2.01 -28.09
N ASN A 29 4.57 -0.95 -27.28
CA ASN A 29 3.77 0.23 -27.47
C ASN A 29 4.63 1.51 -27.31
N PRO A 30 5.10 2.11 -28.41
CA PRO A 30 6.01 3.25 -28.38
C PRO A 30 5.48 4.50 -27.67
N GLU A 31 4.15 4.62 -27.49
CA GLU A 31 3.50 5.71 -26.77
C GLU A 31 3.84 5.69 -25.27
N ILE A 32 4.13 4.52 -24.70
CA ILE A 32 4.51 4.40 -23.29
C ILE A 32 5.79 5.21 -23.02
N ASP A 33 5.76 6.07 -21.99
CA ASP A 33 6.91 6.80 -21.45
C ASP A 33 7.87 5.86 -20.70
N GLY A 34 8.39 4.84 -21.38
CA GLY A 34 9.33 3.86 -20.85
C GLY A 34 10.76 4.04 -21.36
N VAL A 35 11.59 3.02 -21.19
CA VAL A 35 13.04 3.05 -21.44
C VAL A 35 13.43 2.58 -22.84
N THR A 36 14.63 2.97 -23.26
CA THR A 36 15.20 2.66 -24.58
C THR A 36 16.57 1.97 -24.50
N GLY A 37 17.13 1.82 -23.29
CA GLY A 37 18.48 1.32 -23.05
C GLY A 37 19.57 2.39 -23.16
N LYS A 38 19.17 3.66 -23.30
CA LYS A 38 20.08 4.81 -23.29
C LYS A 38 20.15 5.48 -21.91
N GLU A 39 19.15 5.23 -21.09
CA GLU A 39 19.05 5.69 -19.71
C GLU A 39 20.19 5.06 -18.89
N SER A 40 20.82 5.85 -18.03
CA SER A 40 22.01 5.41 -17.29
C SER A 40 22.22 6.22 -16.02
N ASN A 41 22.92 5.64 -15.06
CA ASN A 41 23.48 6.34 -13.90
C ASN A 41 24.99 6.17 -13.89
N LEU A 42 25.69 7.13 -13.29
CA LEU A 42 27.08 6.95 -12.91
C LEU A 42 27.13 6.23 -11.56
N LEU A 43 28.11 5.34 -11.37
CA LEU A 43 28.34 4.66 -10.09
C LEU A 43 28.66 5.66 -8.97
N SER A 44 29.24 6.81 -9.32
CA SER A 44 29.40 7.96 -8.42
C SER A 44 29.01 9.24 -9.14
N THR A 45 28.02 9.93 -8.59
CA THR A 45 27.46 11.18 -9.13
C THR A 45 28.46 12.33 -9.10
N THR A 46 29.42 12.29 -8.17
CA THR A 46 30.47 13.31 -8.02
C THR A 46 31.72 13.02 -8.84
N ASN A 47 31.87 11.82 -9.39
CA ASN A 47 33.00 11.42 -10.22
C ASN A 47 32.55 11.09 -11.66
N HIS A 48 32.72 12.04 -12.57
CA HIS A 48 32.37 11.89 -13.99
C HIS A 48 33.16 10.80 -14.74
N HIS A 49 34.24 10.28 -14.15
CA HIS A 49 35.01 9.16 -14.68
C HIS A 49 34.64 7.80 -14.06
N SER A 50 33.66 7.77 -13.14
CA SER A 50 33.16 6.51 -12.59
C SER A 50 32.44 5.67 -13.65
N GLN A 51 32.27 4.39 -13.36
CA GLN A 51 31.58 3.46 -14.24
C GLN A 51 30.17 3.97 -14.55
N ARG A 52 29.79 3.94 -15.83
CA ARG A 52 28.43 4.21 -16.28
C ARG A 52 27.68 2.89 -16.39
N LEU A 53 26.55 2.80 -15.69
CA LEU A 53 25.63 1.67 -15.76
C LEU A 53 24.42 2.08 -16.58
N TYR A 54 24.21 1.39 -17.70
CA TYR A 54 23.02 1.58 -18.53
C TYR A 54 21.88 0.72 -18.00
N HIS A 55 20.66 1.24 -18.08
CA HIS A 55 19.47 0.45 -17.77
C HIS A 55 19.28 -0.64 -18.82
N THR A 56 19.21 -1.91 -18.41
CA THR A 56 19.07 -3.06 -19.31
C THR A 56 17.79 -3.85 -19.06
N ASN A 57 17.36 -4.71 -19.99
CA ASN A 57 16.19 -5.59 -19.86
C ASN A 57 16.54 -6.96 -19.22
N LYS A 58 17.54 -7.00 -18.35
CA LYS A 58 18.12 -8.25 -17.83
C LYS A 58 17.68 -8.57 -16.39
N ALA A 59 16.63 -7.93 -15.89
CA ALA A 59 16.13 -8.26 -14.56
C ALA A 59 15.67 -9.72 -14.49
N GLY A 60 15.85 -10.32 -13.32
CA GLY A 60 15.47 -11.68 -13.00
C GLY A 60 15.07 -11.77 -11.54
N PHE A 61 15.37 -12.90 -10.91
CA PHE A 61 15.26 -13.02 -9.45
C PHE A 61 16.27 -12.11 -8.74
N ILE A 62 15.84 -11.38 -7.69
CA ILE A 62 16.65 -10.35 -7.03
C ILE A 62 16.77 -10.62 -5.53
N GLN A 63 18.01 -10.64 -5.05
CA GLN A 63 18.39 -10.68 -3.64
C GLN A 63 19.80 -10.06 -3.52
N PRO A 64 20.06 -9.15 -2.55
CA PRO A 64 19.17 -8.67 -1.51
C PRO A 64 18.17 -7.60 -1.99
N ASP A 65 17.28 -7.20 -1.08
CA ASP A 65 16.37 -6.07 -1.22
C ASP A 65 17.13 -4.73 -1.30
N PRO A 66 16.91 -3.88 -2.33
CA PRO A 66 17.59 -2.60 -2.44
C PRO A 66 17.15 -1.59 -1.38
N GLY A 67 17.97 -0.56 -1.15
CA GLY A 67 17.61 0.50 -0.20
C GLY A 67 16.45 1.36 -0.71
N HIS A 68 15.41 1.54 0.11
CA HIS A 68 14.24 2.34 -0.25
C HIS A 68 13.72 3.17 0.94
N SER A 69 14.56 3.40 1.95
CA SER A 69 14.30 4.36 3.03
C SER A 69 14.13 5.78 2.50
N PHE A 70 13.68 6.71 3.36
CA PHE A 70 13.60 8.13 3.01
C PHE A 70 14.95 8.68 2.51
N GLU A 71 16.04 8.35 3.20
CA GLU A 71 17.40 8.78 2.86
C GLU A 71 17.90 8.13 1.57
N ALA A 72 17.66 6.82 1.41
CA ALA A 72 18.02 6.10 0.20
C ALA A 72 17.30 6.70 -1.02
N THR A 73 15.99 6.92 -0.88
CA THR A 73 15.16 7.53 -1.93
C THR A 73 15.58 8.97 -2.22
N TYR A 74 15.95 9.74 -1.21
CA TYR A 74 16.50 11.08 -1.39
C TYR A 74 17.79 11.03 -2.22
N GLU A 75 18.74 10.16 -1.88
CA GLU A 75 19.98 10.00 -2.64
C GLU A 75 19.71 9.55 -4.08
N GLN A 76 18.81 8.60 -4.28
CA GLN A 76 18.41 8.12 -5.61
C GLN A 76 17.88 9.25 -6.50
N ILE A 77 16.99 10.09 -5.95
CA ILE A 77 16.35 11.18 -6.69
C ILE A 77 17.31 12.34 -6.97
N PHE A 78 18.15 12.75 -6.00
CA PHE A 78 18.98 13.96 -6.11
C PHE A 78 20.46 13.71 -6.39
N GLY A 79 20.90 12.46 -6.33
CA GLY A 79 22.31 12.08 -6.48
C GLY A 79 23.20 12.44 -5.28
N VAL A 80 22.66 13.05 -4.22
CA VAL A 80 23.41 13.49 -3.04
C VAL A 80 22.82 12.87 -1.77
N GLU A 81 23.67 12.52 -0.82
CA GLU A 81 23.24 11.96 0.46
C GLU A 81 22.33 12.93 1.21
N TRP A 82 21.34 12.37 1.90
CA TRP A 82 20.49 13.14 2.78
C TRP A 82 21.24 13.52 4.07
N SER A 83 20.92 14.70 4.60
CA SER A 83 21.38 15.24 5.88
C SER A 83 20.34 16.22 6.43
N GLU A 84 20.39 16.52 7.74
CA GLU A 84 19.52 17.56 8.34
C GLU A 84 19.73 18.96 7.72
N SER A 85 20.89 19.19 7.09
CA SER A 85 21.22 20.43 6.37
C SER A 85 20.92 20.37 4.87
N SER A 86 20.26 19.31 4.40
CA SER A 86 19.94 19.10 3.00
C SER A 86 19.13 20.26 2.45
N THR A 87 19.55 20.75 1.27
CA THR A 87 19.01 21.98 0.69
C THR A 87 17.61 21.71 0.10
N PRO A 88 16.58 22.49 0.48
CA PRO A 88 15.29 22.45 -0.18
C PRO A 88 15.42 22.82 -1.66
N GLY A 89 14.61 22.22 -2.53
CA GLY A 89 14.49 22.64 -3.94
C GLY A 89 15.56 22.12 -4.91
N LEU A 90 16.30 21.06 -4.55
CA LEU A 90 17.12 20.34 -5.52
C LEU A 90 16.28 19.80 -6.69
N THR A 91 16.86 19.84 -7.89
CA THR A 91 16.25 19.25 -9.09
C THR A 91 16.33 17.72 -9.00
N PRO A 92 15.22 16.98 -9.16
CA PRO A 92 15.23 15.52 -9.15
C PRO A 92 15.88 14.99 -10.45
N THR A 93 17.18 14.71 -10.41
CA THR A 93 17.94 14.25 -11.59
C THR A 93 17.77 12.77 -11.88
N MET A 94 17.38 11.98 -10.88
CA MET A 94 17.27 10.51 -10.95
C MET A 94 18.62 9.83 -11.24
N ASP A 95 19.74 10.45 -10.85
CA ASP A 95 21.10 9.98 -11.16
C ASP A 95 21.75 9.15 -10.04
N GLY A 96 21.10 9.03 -8.87
CA GLY A 96 21.71 8.48 -7.66
C GLY A 96 21.47 7.00 -7.40
N PHE A 97 20.70 6.30 -8.24
CA PHE A 97 20.30 4.91 -7.98
C PHE A 97 21.48 3.95 -7.94
N ALA A 98 22.36 4.02 -8.93
CA ALA A 98 23.56 3.19 -8.95
C ALA A 98 24.48 3.47 -7.76
N GLN A 99 24.67 4.75 -7.40
CA GLN A 99 25.52 5.16 -6.27
C GLN A 99 24.97 4.64 -4.94
N GLN A 100 23.68 4.83 -4.69
CA GLN A 100 23.04 4.43 -3.44
C GLN A 100 23.05 2.90 -3.30
N ALA A 101 22.72 2.17 -4.38
CA ALA A 101 22.71 0.71 -4.38
C ALA A 101 24.11 0.13 -4.12
N GLU A 102 25.17 0.69 -4.73
CA GLU A 102 26.55 0.24 -4.53
C GLU A 102 27.02 0.38 -3.07
N LYS A 103 26.50 1.39 -2.34
CA LYS A 103 26.80 1.57 -0.91
C LYS A 103 26.10 0.54 -0.02
N VAL A 104 24.90 0.10 -0.40
CA VAL A 104 24.18 -0.96 0.32
C VAL A 104 24.95 -2.27 0.20
N GLN A 105 25.29 -2.66 -1.02
CA GLN A 105 26.12 -3.83 -1.27
C GLN A 105 26.87 -3.67 -2.60
N PRO A 106 28.21 -3.91 -2.63
CA PRO A 106 28.96 -3.89 -3.88
C PRO A 106 28.33 -4.79 -4.96
N GLY A 107 28.15 -4.26 -6.16
CA GLY A 107 27.50 -4.94 -7.29
C GLY A 107 25.97 -4.85 -7.33
N LEU A 108 25.30 -4.37 -6.27
CA LEU A 108 23.84 -4.19 -6.29
C LEU A 108 23.41 -3.10 -7.29
N SER A 109 24.31 -2.17 -7.61
CA SER A 109 24.10 -1.18 -8.68
C SER A 109 23.80 -1.81 -10.04
N GLU A 110 24.41 -2.97 -10.35
CA GLU A 110 24.15 -3.70 -11.60
C GLU A 110 22.75 -4.34 -11.63
N VAL A 111 22.13 -4.54 -10.45
CA VAL A 111 20.78 -5.12 -10.31
C VAL A 111 19.71 -4.04 -10.35
N VAL A 112 19.91 -2.95 -9.60
CA VAL A 112 18.97 -1.81 -9.53
C VAL A 112 18.80 -1.11 -10.89
N MET A 113 19.84 -1.13 -11.72
CA MET A 113 19.86 -0.61 -13.09
C MET A 113 19.39 -1.65 -14.14
N THR A 114 18.51 -2.57 -13.76
CA THR A 114 17.86 -3.51 -14.69
C THR A 114 16.35 -3.37 -14.61
N GLY A 115 15.67 -3.71 -15.69
CA GLY A 115 14.23 -3.94 -15.75
C GLY A 115 13.95 -5.26 -16.46
N PHE A 116 12.73 -5.73 -16.38
CA PHE A 116 12.32 -6.99 -16.98
C PHE A 116 12.11 -6.85 -18.49
N ASP A 117 12.55 -7.86 -19.22
CA ASP A 117 12.09 -8.06 -20.60
C ASP A 117 10.57 -8.34 -20.61
N PRO A 118 9.79 -7.75 -21.54
CA PRO A 118 8.37 -8.02 -21.66
C PRO A 118 7.99 -9.50 -21.72
N ASP A 119 8.81 -10.34 -22.36
CA ASP A 119 8.56 -11.78 -22.50
C ASP A 119 8.74 -12.55 -21.19
N SER A 120 9.49 -11.99 -20.23
CA SER A 120 9.63 -12.52 -18.87
C SER A 120 8.42 -12.22 -17.99
N LEU A 121 7.59 -11.23 -18.37
CA LEU A 121 6.40 -10.80 -17.65
C LEU A 121 5.11 -11.03 -18.45
N PRO A 122 4.80 -12.27 -18.87
CA PRO A 122 3.75 -12.52 -19.84
C PRO A 122 2.34 -12.12 -19.35
N VAL A 123 2.08 -12.10 -18.03
CA VAL A 123 0.79 -11.62 -17.48
C VAL A 123 0.69 -10.10 -17.61
N TYR A 124 1.70 -9.36 -17.16
CA TYR A 124 1.71 -7.90 -17.25
C TYR A 124 1.77 -7.44 -18.71
N LYS A 125 2.52 -8.15 -19.55
CA LYS A 125 2.59 -7.95 -21.01
C LYS A 125 1.20 -8.01 -21.66
N GLU A 126 0.41 -9.04 -21.33
CA GLU A 126 -0.95 -9.19 -21.84
C GLU A 126 -1.86 -8.06 -21.33
N LEU A 127 -1.81 -7.76 -20.02
CA LEU A 127 -2.64 -6.71 -19.44
C LEU A 127 -2.36 -5.31 -20.02
N VAL A 128 -1.08 -4.96 -20.23
CA VAL A 128 -0.68 -3.70 -20.87
C VAL A 128 -1.13 -3.65 -22.32
N SER A 129 -1.08 -4.78 -23.04
CA SER A 129 -1.54 -4.86 -24.43
C SER A 129 -3.07 -4.74 -24.55
N GLU A 130 -3.79 -5.25 -23.55
CA GLU A 130 -5.24 -5.41 -23.61
C GLU A 130 -6.02 -4.28 -22.95
N PHE A 131 -5.44 -3.58 -21.98
CA PHE A 131 -6.16 -2.58 -21.19
C PHE A 131 -5.40 -1.25 -21.14
N ALA A 132 -5.48 -0.53 -20.02
CA ALA A 132 -4.80 0.74 -19.86
C ALA A 132 -3.60 0.61 -18.91
N VAL A 133 -2.45 1.16 -19.33
CA VAL A 133 -1.30 1.41 -18.47
C VAL A 133 -1.20 2.90 -18.16
N CYS A 134 -0.98 3.24 -16.90
CA CYS A 134 -0.64 4.61 -16.50
C CYS A 134 0.89 4.73 -16.49
N ASP A 135 1.46 5.47 -17.43
CA ASP A 135 2.91 5.65 -17.54
C ASP A 135 3.43 6.83 -16.70
N ARG A 136 2.56 7.43 -15.88
CA ARG A 136 2.90 8.54 -14.96
C ARG A 136 2.15 8.43 -13.63
N TRP A 137 2.16 7.24 -13.03
CA TRP A 137 1.67 7.02 -11.67
C TRP A 137 2.83 7.03 -10.67
N PHE A 138 2.80 7.93 -9.68
CA PHE A 138 3.87 8.09 -8.70
C PHE A 138 3.48 7.53 -7.34
N SER A 139 4.45 7.06 -6.56
CA SER A 139 4.21 6.87 -5.14
C SER A 139 3.90 8.21 -4.48
N SER A 140 2.98 8.22 -3.51
CA SER A 140 2.46 9.48 -2.96
C SER A 140 3.53 10.29 -2.23
N ILE A 141 4.57 9.64 -1.71
CA ILE A 141 5.71 10.25 -1.04
C ILE A 141 7.00 9.44 -1.24
N PRO A 142 8.19 10.09 -1.21
CA PRO A 142 9.49 9.44 -1.46
C PRO A 142 9.99 8.68 -0.21
N THR A 143 9.29 7.61 0.18
CA THR A 143 9.66 6.78 1.34
C THR A 143 9.05 5.37 1.23
N LEU A 144 9.22 4.60 2.31
CA LEU A 144 8.83 3.22 2.52
C LEU A 144 7.35 2.89 2.23
N THR A 145 7.08 1.58 2.17
CA THR A 145 5.79 0.91 1.96
C THR A 145 4.64 1.51 2.75
N GLN A 146 4.73 1.54 4.09
CA GLN A 146 3.57 1.85 4.92
C GLN A 146 3.00 3.25 4.76
N PRO A 147 3.82 4.31 4.83
CA PRO A 147 3.32 5.65 4.52
C PRO A 147 2.62 5.71 3.16
N ASN A 148 3.14 5.06 2.11
CA ASN A 148 2.51 5.02 0.79
C ASN A 148 1.20 4.20 0.76
N ARG A 149 1.15 3.02 1.38
CA ARG A 149 -0.09 2.23 1.55
C ARG A 149 -1.18 3.01 2.30
N LEU A 150 -0.80 3.90 3.23
CA LEU A 150 -1.77 4.79 3.90
C LEU A 150 -2.43 5.80 2.94
N TYR A 151 -1.71 6.31 1.93
CA TYR A 151 -2.31 7.20 0.94
C TYR A 151 -3.36 6.50 0.06
N VAL A 152 -3.20 5.20 -0.24
CA VAL A 152 -4.11 4.42 -1.09
C VAL A 152 -5.56 4.49 -0.60
N HIS A 153 -5.77 4.39 0.71
CA HIS A 153 -7.12 4.33 1.29
C HIS A 153 -7.50 5.52 2.16
N SER A 154 -6.58 6.46 2.42
CA SER A 154 -6.87 7.64 3.24
C SER A 154 -6.38 8.97 2.69
N ALA A 155 -5.67 8.96 1.55
CA ALA A 155 -5.10 10.16 0.91
C ALA A 155 -4.16 10.96 1.84
N THR A 156 -3.62 10.33 2.89
CA THR A 156 -2.59 10.87 3.79
C THR A 156 -1.91 9.72 4.54
N SER A 157 -0.66 9.93 4.95
CA SER A 157 0.02 9.08 5.93
C SER A 157 -0.13 9.60 7.37
N TYR A 158 -0.97 10.62 7.59
CA TYR A 158 -1.16 11.31 8.86
C TYR A 158 0.17 11.79 9.48
N GLY A 159 1.02 12.38 8.65
CA GLY A 159 2.34 12.88 9.05
C GLY A 159 3.44 11.81 9.11
N ALA A 160 3.14 10.53 8.92
CA ALA A 160 4.18 9.50 8.91
C ALA A 160 5.06 9.59 7.66
N THR A 161 6.38 9.63 7.86
CA THR A 161 7.41 9.51 6.81
C THR A 161 8.15 8.19 6.87
N ILE A 162 8.03 7.49 7.98
CA ILE A 162 8.61 6.18 8.28
C ILE A 162 7.59 5.43 9.14
N ASN A 163 7.96 4.24 9.60
CA ASN A 163 7.17 3.49 10.56
C ASN A 163 7.04 4.21 11.91
N ASP A 164 5.80 4.43 12.33
CA ASP A 164 5.47 5.05 13.61
C ASP A 164 4.86 4.00 14.54
N THR A 165 5.64 3.60 15.55
CA THR A 165 5.23 2.61 16.56
C THR A 165 4.02 3.09 17.37
N GLU A 166 3.95 4.38 17.71
CA GLU A 166 2.86 4.93 18.50
C GLU A 166 1.55 4.89 17.70
N MET A 167 1.60 5.28 16.42
CA MET A 167 0.45 5.19 15.52
C MET A 167 0.08 3.74 15.19
N MET A 168 1.04 2.83 15.12
CA MET A 168 0.75 1.40 14.98
C MET A 168 -0.07 0.87 16.17
N ILE A 169 0.32 1.21 17.41
CA ILE A 169 -0.41 0.84 18.63
C ILE A 169 -1.81 1.47 18.60
N LYS A 170 -1.91 2.79 18.46
CA LYS A 170 -3.18 3.53 18.52
C LYS A 170 -4.10 3.27 17.33
N GLY A 171 -3.53 2.83 16.22
CA GLY A 171 -4.13 2.86 14.89
C GLY A 171 -4.14 4.28 14.32
N TYR A 172 -3.90 4.38 13.02
CA TYR A 172 -3.95 5.62 12.26
C TYR A 172 -5.39 6.20 12.25
N PRO A 173 -5.62 7.44 12.75
CA PRO A 173 -6.96 7.94 13.05
C PRO A 173 -7.67 8.62 11.88
N GLN A 174 -6.99 8.86 10.77
CA GLN A 174 -7.55 9.54 9.61
C GLN A 174 -8.75 8.81 9.02
N LYS A 175 -9.69 9.58 8.46
CA LYS A 175 -10.85 9.02 7.77
C LYS A 175 -10.38 8.26 6.53
N THR A 176 -10.98 7.10 6.30
CA THR A 176 -10.67 6.25 5.14
C THR A 176 -11.76 6.32 4.07
N ILE A 177 -11.41 5.86 2.87
CA ILE A 177 -12.36 5.68 1.77
C ILE A 177 -13.44 4.64 2.11
N PHE A 178 -13.12 3.64 2.94
CA PHE A 178 -14.07 2.63 3.40
C PHE A 178 -15.26 3.27 4.14
N GLU A 179 -14.96 4.19 5.06
CA GLU A 179 -15.97 4.97 5.78
C GLU A 179 -16.77 5.87 4.84
N SER A 180 -16.10 6.49 3.86
CA SER A 180 -16.78 7.37 2.90
C SER A 180 -17.71 6.60 1.95
N VAL A 181 -17.34 5.38 1.56
CA VAL A 181 -18.16 4.45 0.77
C VAL A 181 -19.40 4.04 1.57
N GLU A 182 -19.23 3.65 2.83
CA GLU A 182 -20.34 3.30 3.73
C GLU A 182 -21.28 4.50 3.98
N ASP A 183 -20.73 5.68 4.30
CA ASP A 183 -21.49 6.94 4.48
C ASP A 183 -22.29 7.33 3.22
N GLY A 184 -21.84 6.86 2.06
CA GLY A 184 -22.47 7.03 0.76
C GLY A 184 -23.58 6.01 0.45
N GLY A 185 -23.82 5.05 1.35
CA GLY A 185 -24.80 3.98 1.16
C GLY A 185 -24.28 2.80 0.31
N HIS A 186 -22.96 2.66 0.17
CA HIS A 186 -22.30 1.60 -0.59
C HIS A 186 -21.56 0.64 0.36
N SER A 187 -21.18 -0.54 -0.14
CA SER A 187 -20.47 -1.54 0.66
C SER A 187 -19.00 -1.68 0.27
N PHE A 188 -18.19 -2.18 1.20
CA PHE A 188 -16.80 -2.56 0.94
C PHE A 188 -16.48 -3.97 1.45
N GLY A 189 -15.40 -4.56 0.95
CA GLY A 189 -14.88 -5.84 1.44
C GLY A 189 -13.39 -5.98 1.20
N ILE A 190 -12.70 -6.58 2.15
CA ILE A 190 -11.25 -6.76 2.16
C ILE A 190 -10.98 -8.25 2.12
N TYR A 191 -10.37 -8.72 1.03
CA TYR A 191 -10.12 -10.13 0.76
C TYR A 191 -8.64 -10.42 0.92
N TYR A 192 -8.28 -11.24 1.89
CA TYR A 192 -6.90 -11.37 2.33
C TYR A 192 -6.42 -12.82 2.29
N GLN A 193 -5.15 -13.03 1.92
CA GLN A 193 -4.46 -14.32 2.07
C GLN A 193 -3.67 -14.40 3.39
N LEU A 194 -3.18 -13.27 3.89
CA LEU A 194 -2.61 -13.11 5.23
C LEU A 194 -3.23 -11.90 5.92
N PRO A 195 -3.17 -11.78 7.26
CA PRO A 195 -3.80 -10.69 7.99
C PRO A 195 -3.53 -9.32 7.36
N PRO A 196 -4.58 -8.54 7.05
CA PRO A 196 -4.48 -7.43 6.10
C PRO A 196 -3.83 -6.18 6.68
N SER A 197 -3.01 -5.51 5.87
CA SER A 197 -2.35 -4.24 6.23
C SER A 197 -3.35 -3.10 6.48
N THR A 198 -4.55 -3.16 5.92
CA THR A 198 -5.62 -2.20 6.24
C THR A 198 -5.97 -2.10 7.74
N LEU A 199 -5.60 -3.07 8.59
CA LEU A 199 -5.75 -2.96 10.05
C LEU A 199 -4.79 -1.96 10.72
N PHE A 200 -3.85 -1.34 9.98
CA PHE A 200 -3.13 -0.16 10.46
C PHE A 200 -4.07 1.03 10.72
N TYR A 201 -5.20 1.13 10.01
CA TYR A 201 -6.21 2.14 10.29
C TYR A 201 -6.99 1.81 11.56
N ARG A 202 -7.07 2.77 12.48
CA ARG A 202 -7.81 2.62 13.73
C ARG A 202 -9.27 2.26 13.48
N ASN A 203 -9.90 2.92 12.51
CA ASN A 203 -11.32 2.75 12.25
C ASN A 203 -11.67 1.35 11.74
N LEU A 204 -10.77 0.69 11.00
CA LEU A 204 -11.00 -0.67 10.51
C LEU A 204 -10.86 -1.75 11.60
N ARG A 205 -10.43 -1.39 12.81
CA ARG A 205 -10.42 -2.27 13.97
C ARG A 205 -11.75 -2.26 14.76
N LYS A 206 -12.74 -1.48 14.33
CA LYS A 206 -14.06 -1.40 14.98
C LYS A 206 -14.88 -2.66 14.75
N LEU A 207 -15.67 -3.06 15.75
CA LEU A 207 -16.51 -4.27 15.70
C LEU A 207 -17.43 -4.32 14.47
N LYS A 208 -18.00 -3.18 14.05
CA LYS A 208 -18.89 -3.14 12.89
C LYS A 208 -18.25 -3.55 11.56
N TYR A 209 -16.92 -3.50 11.44
CA TYR A 209 -16.23 -3.80 10.19
C TYR A 209 -15.59 -5.19 10.15
N ILE A 210 -15.58 -5.93 11.27
CA ILE A 210 -14.90 -7.23 11.30
C ILE A 210 -15.51 -8.22 10.27
N ASP A 211 -16.80 -8.08 9.97
CA ASP A 211 -17.50 -8.91 8.98
C ASP A 211 -17.19 -8.53 7.52
N ASN A 212 -16.45 -7.43 7.30
CA ASN A 212 -16.02 -7.00 5.95
C ASN A 212 -14.66 -7.60 5.56
N PHE A 213 -14.02 -8.35 6.47
CA PHE A 213 -12.78 -9.07 6.20
C PHE A 213 -13.08 -10.51 5.80
N HIS A 214 -12.52 -10.95 4.69
CA HIS A 214 -12.83 -12.23 4.07
C HIS A 214 -11.58 -12.98 3.63
N GLN A 215 -11.53 -14.28 3.88
CA GLN A 215 -10.48 -15.14 3.32
C GLN A 215 -10.56 -15.15 1.80
N PHE A 216 -9.45 -14.80 1.12
CA PHE A 216 -9.38 -14.71 -0.33
C PHE A 216 -9.80 -16.02 -1.02
N ASP A 217 -9.14 -17.14 -0.66
CA ASP A 217 -9.31 -18.42 -1.36
C ASP A 217 -10.74 -18.97 -1.30
N LEU A 218 -11.47 -18.65 -0.21
CA LEU A 218 -12.83 -19.12 0.02
C LEU A 218 -13.89 -18.14 -0.48
N HIS A 219 -13.76 -16.85 -0.13
CA HIS A 219 -14.83 -15.88 -0.27
C HIS A 219 -14.71 -15.07 -1.55
N PHE A 220 -13.50 -14.66 -1.95
CA PHE A 220 -13.32 -13.81 -3.12
C PHE A 220 -13.82 -14.49 -4.39
N LYS A 221 -13.33 -15.71 -4.64
CA LYS A 221 -13.75 -16.52 -5.81
C LYS A 221 -15.24 -16.84 -5.78
N ARG A 222 -15.81 -17.13 -4.60
CA ARG A 222 -17.25 -17.37 -4.45
C ARG A 222 -18.05 -16.12 -4.77
N HIS A 223 -17.70 -14.96 -4.21
CA HIS A 223 -18.39 -13.70 -4.45
C HIS A 223 -18.25 -13.25 -5.90
N CYS A 224 -17.10 -13.47 -6.54
CA CYS A 224 -16.94 -13.29 -7.98
C CYS A 224 -17.93 -14.16 -8.76
N LYS A 225 -17.97 -15.47 -8.50
CA LYS A 225 -18.84 -16.42 -9.21
C LYS A 225 -20.33 -16.11 -9.02
N GLU A 226 -20.72 -15.68 -7.83
CA GLU A 226 -22.11 -15.39 -7.47
C GLU A 226 -22.56 -13.98 -7.87
N GLY A 227 -21.64 -13.09 -8.28
CA GLY A 227 -21.95 -11.70 -8.55
C GLY A 227 -22.31 -10.90 -7.29
N LYS A 228 -21.55 -11.12 -6.21
CA LYS A 228 -21.76 -10.52 -4.88
C LYS A 228 -20.58 -9.68 -4.39
N LEU A 229 -19.68 -9.25 -5.27
CA LEU A 229 -18.62 -8.34 -4.87
C LEU A 229 -19.22 -7.01 -4.41
N PRO A 230 -18.72 -6.41 -3.31
CA PRO A 230 -19.13 -5.09 -2.85
C PRO A 230 -18.67 -3.99 -3.81
N ASN A 231 -19.04 -2.74 -3.52
CA ASN A 231 -18.69 -1.59 -4.37
C ASN A 231 -17.20 -1.26 -4.32
N TYR A 232 -16.57 -1.38 -3.16
CA TYR A 232 -15.12 -1.17 -3.00
C TYR A 232 -14.46 -2.44 -2.46
N VAL A 233 -13.59 -3.03 -3.26
CA VAL A 233 -12.92 -4.30 -2.96
C VAL A 233 -11.43 -4.06 -2.84
N VAL A 234 -10.82 -4.53 -1.76
CA VAL A 234 -9.36 -4.57 -1.60
C VAL A 234 -8.92 -6.02 -1.54
N VAL A 235 -7.86 -6.36 -2.27
CA VAL A 235 -7.25 -7.68 -2.27
C VAL A 235 -5.86 -7.57 -1.66
N GLU A 236 -5.59 -8.35 -0.62
CA GLU A 236 -4.32 -8.38 0.13
C GLU A 236 -3.60 -9.71 -0.08
N GLN A 237 -2.32 -9.62 -0.43
CA GLN A 237 -1.44 -10.71 -0.83
C GLN A 237 -0.93 -11.54 0.36
N ARG A 238 -0.13 -12.56 0.05
CA ARG A 238 0.80 -13.17 1.00
C ARG A 238 2.12 -12.41 0.98
N TYR A 239 2.40 -11.76 2.11
CA TYR A 239 3.65 -11.04 2.35
C TYR A 239 4.78 -11.91 2.90
N PHE A 240 4.50 -13.18 3.23
CA PHE A 240 5.47 -14.11 3.81
C PHE A 240 5.63 -15.33 2.89
N GLY A 241 6.86 -15.58 2.42
CA GLY A 241 7.18 -16.77 1.65
C GLY A 241 7.59 -17.94 2.53
N ILE A 242 6.70 -18.92 2.69
CA ILE A 242 7.00 -20.19 3.36
C ILE A 242 6.95 -21.35 2.35
N LYS A 243 7.55 -22.51 2.66
CA LYS A 243 7.59 -23.62 1.71
C LYS A 243 6.19 -24.05 1.27
N GLY A 244 5.97 -24.12 -0.04
CA GLY A 244 4.67 -24.45 -0.65
C GLY A 244 3.65 -23.31 -0.69
N LEU A 245 3.89 -22.19 0.01
CA LEU A 245 3.08 -20.97 -0.02
C LEU A 245 4.01 -19.75 -0.20
N PRO A 246 4.54 -19.54 -1.42
CA PRO A 246 5.42 -18.41 -1.69
C PRO A 246 4.68 -17.07 -1.51
N GLY A 247 5.45 -16.05 -1.13
CA GLY A 247 5.03 -14.66 -1.21
C GLY A 247 4.71 -14.29 -2.66
N ASN A 248 3.69 -13.47 -2.85
CA ASN A 248 3.10 -13.17 -4.17
C ASN A 248 2.74 -11.69 -4.33
N ASP A 249 3.50 -10.84 -3.65
CA ASP A 249 3.38 -9.38 -3.60
C ASP A 249 4.38 -8.65 -4.53
N ASP A 250 5.22 -9.39 -5.26
CA ASP A 250 6.36 -8.91 -6.05
C ASP A 250 7.52 -8.25 -5.26
N HIS A 251 7.50 -8.22 -3.92
CA HIS A 251 8.59 -7.69 -3.08
C HIS A 251 9.89 -8.50 -3.27
N PRO A 252 11.09 -7.93 -3.41
CA PRO A 252 12.35 -8.70 -3.33
C PRO A 252 12.55 -9.35 -1.93
N SER A 253 12.80 -10.62 -1.75
CA SER A 253 13.26 -11.65 -2.68
C SER A 253 12.15 -12.63 -3.09
N HIS A 254 10.89 -12.21 -3.16
CA HIS A 254 9.81 -13.00 -3.75
C HIS A 254 9.95 -13.07 -5.27
N ASP A 255 9.57 -14.22 -5.84
CA ASP A 255 9.64 -14.45 -7.27
C ASP A 255 8.47 -13.75 -7.96
N VAL A 256 8.77 -12.82 -8.87
CA VAL A 256 7.76 -12.06 -9.63
C VAL A 256 6.81 -12.97 -10.43
N SER A 257 7.21 -14.21 -10.72
CA SER A 257 6.31 -15.20 -11.31
C SER A 257 5.14 -15.58 -10.39
N ASP A 258 5.32 -15.56 -9.06
CA ASP A 258 4.26 -15.84 -8.09
C ASP A 258 3.31 -14.64 -7.95
N GLY A 259 3.81 -13.41 -8.01
CA GLY A 259 2.94 -12.22 -8.09
C GLY A 259 2.14 -12.15 -9.40
N GLN A 260 2.76 -12.49 -10.53
CA GLN A 260 2.03 -12.65 -11.81
C GLN A 260 0.92 -13.73 -11.72
N LYS A 261 1.19 -14.88 -11.05
CA LYS A 261 0.16 -15.91 -10.84
C LYS A 261 -1.01 -15.36 -10.03
N PHE A 262 -0.73 -14.58 -8.99
CA PHE A 262 -1.76 -13.97 -8.17
C PHE A 262 -2.60 -12.94 -8.93
N VAL A 263 -1.96 -12.03 -9.69
CA VAL A 263 -2.66 -11.08 -10.56
C VAL A 263 -3.55 -11.80 -11.57
N LYS A 264 -3.04 -12.88 -12.18
CA LYS A 264 -3.80 -13.75 -13.08
C LYS A 264 -5.02 -14.35 -12.38
N GLU A 265 -4.84 -14.91 -11.19
CA GLU A 265 -5.91 -15.51 -10.40
C GLU A 265 -7.02 -14.50 -10.06
N VAL A 266 -6.64 -13.28 -9.66
CA VAL A 266 -7.59 -12.19 -9.40
C VAL A 266 -8.31 -11.79 -10.68
N TYR A 267 -7.57 -11.55 -11.77
CA TYR A 267 -8.14 -11.19 -13.06
C TYR A 267 -9.15 -12.23 -13.55
N GLU A 268 -8.80 -13.51 -13.56
CA GLU A 268 -9.67 -14.57 -14.10
C GLU A 268 -10.92 -14.79 -13.25
N ALA A 269 -10.83 -14.62 -11.93
CA ALA A 269 -11.99 -14.61 -11.04
C ALA A 269 -12.95 -13.45 -11.38
N LEU A 270 -12.41 -12.23 -11.56
CA LEU A 270 -13.22 -11.06 -11.93
C LEU A 270 -13.80 -11.19 -13.34
N ARG A 271 -12.99 -11.66 -14.29
CA ARG A 271 -13.34 -11.83 -15.71
C ARG A 271 -14.46 -12.84 -15.94
N SER A 272 -14.53 -13.88 -15.09
CA SER A 272 -15.59 -14.88 -15.10
C SER A 272 -16.84 -14.49 -14.31
N SER A 273 -16.80 -13.37 -13.57
CA SER A 273 -17.93 -12.88 -12.79
C SER A 273 -19.06 -12.37 -13.69
N PRO A 274 -20.34 -12.59 -13.32
CA PRO A 274 -21.46 -11.88 -13.96
C PRO A 274 -21.39 -10.35 -13.75
N GLN A 275 -20.59 -9.85 -12.80
CA GLN A 275 -20.33 -8.42 -12.59
C GLN A 275 -19.20 -7.87 -13.48
N TRP A 276 -18.58 -8.65 -14.38
CA TRP A 276 -17.43 -8.21 -15.21
C TRP A 276 -17.64 -6.85 -15.88
N ASN A 277 -18.83 -6.59 -16.44
CA ASN A 277 -19.17 -5.33 -17.11
C ASN A 277 -19.39 -4.15 -16.15
N GLU A 278 -19.28 -4.37 -14.84
CA GLU A 278 -19.43 -3.35 -13.79
C GLU A 278 -18.14 -3.16 -12.98
N ILE A 279 -17.07 -3.88 -13.33
CA ILE A 279 -15.81 -3.92 -12.60
C ILE A 279 -14.77 -3.00 -13.24
N LEU A 280 -14.08 -2.24 -12.38
CA LEU A 280 -12.80 -1.61 -12.65
C LEU A 280 -11.76 -2.24 -11.70
N PHE A 281 -10.80 -2.97 -12.25
CA PHE A 281 -9.70 -3.55 -11.49
C PHE A 281 -8.46 -2.67 -11.64
N VAL A 282 -7.91 -2.25 -10.51
CA VAL A 282 -6.79 -1.33 -10.38
C VAL A 282 -5.64 -2.10 -9.75
N ILE A 283 -4.56 -2.28 -10.52
CA ILE A 283 -3.31 -2.86 -10.05
C ILE A 283 -2.31 -1.71 -9.95
N VAL A 284 -1.75 -1.47 -8.76
CA VAL A 284 -0.70 -0.49 -8.53
C VAL A 284 0.40 -1.10 -7.66
N TYR A 285 1.51 -0.39 -7.50
CA TYR A 285 2.51 -0.70 -6.47
C TYR A 285 2.51 0.41 -5.41
N ASP A 286 3.01 0.11 -4.22
CA ASP A 286 3.14 1.05 -3.11
C ASP A 286 4.31 2.03 -3.32
N GLU A 287 5.50 1.56 -3.62
CA GLU A 287 6.70 2.35 -3.88
C GLU A 287 7.67 1.59 -4.81
N HIS A 288 8.85 2.17 -5.06
CA HIS A 288 9.72 1.75 -6.17
C HIS A 288 10.76 0.68 -5.80
N GLY A 289 10.92 0.34 -4.52
CA GLY A 289 11.81 -0.70 -4.01
C GLY A 289 13.28 -0.42 -4.23
N GLY A 290 13.64 0.86 -4.43
CA GLY A 290 15.00 1.27 -4.78
C GLY A 290 15.40 0.97 -6.24
N PHE A 291 14.49 0.47 -7.08
CA PHE A 291 14.76 0.22 -8.49
C PHE A 291 14.74 1.50 -9.31
N TYR A 292 15.61 1.57 -10.33
CA TYR A 292 15.75 2.75 -11.18
C TYR A 292 14.45 3.11 -11.90
N ASP A 293 14.15 4.42 -11.95
CA ASP A 293 13.20 5.00 -12.89
C ASP A 293 13.76 6.31 -13.43
N HIS A 294 13.60 6.54 -14.73
CA HIS A 294 14.19 7.69 -15.41
C HIS A 294 13.36 8.97 -15.28
N VAL A 295 12.09 8.90 -14.85
CA VAL A 295 11.20 10.06 -14.84
C VAL A 295 11.38 10.88 -13.56
N PRO A 296 11.71 12.18 -13.66
CA PRO A 296 11.83 13.05 -12.50
C PRO A 296 10.54 13.11 -11.66
N THR A 297 10.70 13.08 -10.33
CA THR A 297 9.57 13.09 -9.40
C THR A 297 8.87 14.46 -9.36
N PRO A 298 7.52 14.51 -9.39
CA PRO A 298 6.78 15.76 -9.28
C PRO A 298 7.00 16.47 -7.93
N ASN A 299 7.24 17.78 -7.99
CA ASN A 299 7.48 18.64 -6.81
C ASN A 299 6.82 20.04 -6.92
N VAL A 300 5.91 20.25 -7.87
CA VAL A 300 5.21 21.53 -8.07
C VAL A 300 3.72 21.40 -7.81
N GLY A 301 3.18 22.26 -6.95
CA GLY A 301 1.74 22.42 -6.74
C GLY A 301 1.06 21.21 -6.10
N ILE A 302 1.81 20.38 -5.38
CA ILE A 302 1.37 19.19 -4.67
C ILE A 302 0.97 19.61 -3.25
N PRO A 303 -0.32 19.55 -2.87
CA PRO A 303 -0.78 20.14 -1.62
C PRO A 303 -0.54 19.18 -0.46
N ASN A 304 0.10 19.64 0.62
CA ASN A 304 0.11 18.89 1.88
C ASN A 304 -1.33 18.45 2.24
N PRO A 305 -1.58 17.15 2.49
CA PRO A 305 -2.92 16.60 2.58
C PRO A 305 -3.75 17.20 3.72
N ASP A 306 -3.16 17.33 4.91
CA ASP A 306 -3.86 17.58 6.18
C ASP A 306 -3.20 18.67 7.04
N GLY A 307 -2.10 19.27 6.56
CA GLY A 307 -1.34 20.30 7.25
C GLY A 307 -0.32 19.78 8.26
N LEU A 308 -0.15 18.45 8.37
CA LEU A 308 0.84 17.86 9.24
C LEU A 308 2.23 17.90 8.60
N ILE A 309 3.26 18.07 9.43
CA ILE A 309 4.67 18.01 9.02
C ILE A 309 5.24 16.70 9.54
N GLY A 310 6.09 16.06 8.75
CA GLY A 310 6.74 14.81 9.13
C GLY A 310 7.57 14.98 10.40
N PRO A 311 7.76 13.92 11.20
CA PRO A 311 8.55 14.01 12.41
C PRO A 311 10.01 14.35 12.12
N SER A 312 10.71 14.82 13.16
CA SER A 312 12.17 14.91 13.16
C SER A 312 12.77 13.51 12.91
N PRO A 313 13.88 13.40 12.15
CA PRO A 313 14.71 14.50 11.64
C PRO A 313 14.30 15.02 10.25
N TYR A 314 13.37 14.35 9.56
CA TYR A 314 13.06 14.66 8.16
C TYR A 314 12.26 15.95 7.98
N ASN A 315 11.35 16.27 8.90
CA ASN A 315 10.49 17.46 8.84
C ASN A 315 9.81 17.64 7.45
N PHE A 316 9.41 16.53 6.86
CA PHE A 316 8.94 16.47 5.48
C PHE A 316 7.60 17.20 5.32
N GLN A 317 7.48 18.04 4.30
CA GLN A 317 6.33 18.93 4.10
C GLN A 317 5.18 18.28 3.33
N PHE A 318 5.36 17.05 2.84
CA PHE A 318 4.36 16.37 2.00
C PHE A 318 3.98 17.16 0.73
N ASP A 319 4.90 17.95 0.19
CA ASP A 319 4.72 18.83 -0.98
C ASP A 319 5.42 18.31 -2.25
N ARG A 320 5.80 17.03 -2.23
CA ARG A 320 6.38 16.32 -3.38
C ARG A 320 5.99 14.84 -3.38
N LEU A 321 6.00 14.25 -4.56
CA LEU A 321 5.74 12.83 -4.76
C LEU A 321 7.03 12.01 -4.74
N GLY A 322 6.88 10.69 -4.65
CA GLY A 322 7.97 9.74 -4.79
C GLY A 322 8.22 9.33 -6.23
N VAL A 323 8.92 8.20 -6.38
CA VAL A 323 9.32 7.65 -7.67
C VAL A 323 8.11 7.03 -8.39
N ARG A 324 8.17 6.98 -9.72
CA ARG A 324 7.12 6.39 -10.53
C ARG A 324 7.01 4.88 -10.30
N VAL A 325 5.78 4.39 -10.18
CA VAL A 325 5.43 3.00 -9.92
C VAL A 325 4.49 2.44 -11.01
N PRO A 326 4.44 1.13 -11.25
CA PRO A 326 3.50 0.54 -12.19
C PRO A 326 2.05 0.77 -11.77
N ALA A 327 1.20 1.05 -12.76
CA ALA A 327 -0.24 1.12 -12.58
C ALA A 327 -0.97 0.65 -13.85
N ILE A 328 -1.87 -0.32 -13.69
CA ILE A 328 -2.67 -0.91 -14.78
C ILE A 328 -4.14 -0.85 -14.39
N LEU A 329 -4.99 -0.38 -15.31
CA LEU A 329 -6.43 -0.30 -15.14
C LEU A 329 -7.11 -1.26 -16.10
N VAL A 330 -7.93 -2.16 -15.55
CA VAL A 330 -8.56 -3.27 -16.28
C VAL A 330 -10.08 -3.16 -16.19
N SER A 331 -10.74 -3.08 -17.33
CA SER A 331 -12.20 -3.07 -17.45
C SER A 331 -12.60 -3.32 -18.91
N PRO A 332 -13.75 -3.97 -19.19
CA PRO A 332 -14.23 -4.11 -20.57
C PRO A 332 -14.62 -2.78 -21.21
N TRP A 333 -14.66 -1.68 -20.46
CA TRP A 333 -14.96 -0.35 -20.97
C TRP A 333 -13.72 0.42 -21.46
N ILE A 334 -12.54 -0.18 -21.36
CA ILE A 334 -11.25 0.40 -21.75
C ILE A 334 -10.86 -0.07 -23.15
N GLU A 335 -10.38 0.85 -23.98
CA GLU A 335 -9.84 0.51 -25.29
C GLU A 335 -8.51 -0.24 -25.15
N ARG A 336 -8.27 -1.18 -26.07
CA ARG A 336 -7.05 -2.00 -26.11
C ARG A 336 -5.80 -1.12 -26.22
N GLY A 337 -4.78 -1.42 -25.43
CA GLY A 337 -3.46 -0.77 -25.49
C GLY A 337 -3.49 0.72 -25.14
N THR A 338 -4.42 1.14 -24.28
CA THR A 338 -4.54 2.54 -23.86
C THR A 338 -3.33 2.93 -23.01
N VAL A 339 -2.74 4.08 -23.30
CA VAL A 339 -1.72 4.69 -22.43
C VAL A 339 -2.30 5.94 -21.79
N LEU A 340 -2.32 5.96 -20.46
CA LEU A 340 -2.69 7.14 -19.68
C LEU A 340 -1.43 7.86 -19.23
N HIS A 341 -1.21 9.03 -19.86
CA HIS A 341 -0.16 9.97 -19.48
C HIS A 341 -0.59 10.81 -18.27
N LYS A 342 -0.31 12.12 -18.29
CA LYS A 342 -0.76 13.03 -17.23
C LYS A 342 -2.29 13.10 -17.15
N PRO A 343 -2.88 13.24 -15.94
CA PRO A 343 -4.31 13.46 -15.80
C PRO A 343 -4.72 14.83 -16.35
N THR A 344 -5.99 14.96 -16.70
CA THR A 344 -6.56 16.22 -17.22
C THR A 344 -6.93 17.23 -16.12
N GLY A 345 -6.74 16.91 -14.84
CA GLY A 345 -7.09 17.79 -13.72
C GLY A 345 -7.35 17.00 -12.43
N PRO A 346 -7.84 17.67 -11.37
CA PRO A 346 -8.52 18.96 -11.37
C PRO A 346 -7.64 20.22 -11.48
N TYR A 347 -6.33 20.10 -11.29
CA TYR A 347 -5.37 21.20 -11.43
C TYR A 347 -4.38 20.94 -12.57
N PRO A 348 -3.75 21.97 -13.17
CA PRO A 348 -2.70 21.77 -14.18
C PRO A 348 -1.48 20.99 -13.68
N THR A 349 -1.28 20.96 -12.36
CA THR A 349 -0.20 20.22 -11.70
C THR A 349 -0.61 18.84 -11.23
N SER A 350 -1.89 18.44 -11.36
CA SER A 350 -2.34 17.12 -10.94
C SER A 350 -1.52 16.02 -11.62
N GLU A 351 -1.16 15.00 -10.84
CA GLU A 351 -0.52 13.78 -11.33
C GLU A 351 -1.36 12.58 -10.86
N PHE A 352 -1.10 11.40 -11.44
CA PHE A 352 -1.61 10.16 -10.86
C PHE A 352 -0.69 9.72 -9.73
N GLU A 353 -1.26 9.46 -8.56
CA GLU A 353 -0.60 8.91 -7.37
C GLU A 353 -1.63 8.18 -6.51
N HIS A 354 -1.28 7.56 -5.38
CA HIS A 354 -2.22 6.67 -4.69
C HIS A 354 -3.55 7.33 -4.28
N SER A 355 -3.58 8.63 -3.98
CA SER A 355 -4.81 9.38 -3.67
C SER A 355 -5.72 9.59 -4.90
N SER A 356 -5.24 9.27 -6.10
CA SER A 356 -6.06 9.16 -7.31
C SER A 356 -7.12 8.06 -7.18
N ILE A 357 -6.88 7.03 -6.36
CA ILE A 357 -7.85 5.96 -6.07
C ILE A 357 -9.05 6.52 -5.30
N PRO A 358 -8.93 7.09 -4.08
CA PRO A 358 -10.06 7.65 -3.37
C PRO A 358 -10.72 8.81 -4.14
N ALA A 359 -9.97 9.62 -4.88
CA ALA A 359 -10.52 10.66 -5.75
C ALA A 359 -11.45 10.08 -6.83
N THR A 360 -11.03 8.98 -7.46
CA THR A 360 -11.81 8.30 -8.50
C THR A 360 -13.01 7.56 -7.92
N VAL A 361 -12.84 6.86 -6.79
CA VAL A 361 -13.92 6.18 -6.06
C VAL A 361 -15.01 7.18 -5.64
N LYS A 362 -14.61 8.35 -5.11
CA LYS A 362 -15.53 9.45 -4.82
C LYS A 362 -16.38 9.83 -6.03
N LYS A 363 -15.75 9.97 -7.20
CA LYS A 363 -16.42 10.39 -8.43
C LYS A 363 -17.35 9.33 -8.99
N ILE A 364 -16.95 8.06 -8.97
CA ILE A 364 -17.76 6.92 -9.44
C ILE A 364 -19.02 6.77 -8.58
N PHE A 365 -18.88 6.84 -7.25
CA PHE A 365 -19.98 6.57 -6.32
C PHE A 365 -20.72 7.82 -5.82
N GLY A 366 -20.33 9.01 -6.27
CA GLY A 366 -20.94 10.27 -5.87
C GLY A 366 -20.77 10.58 -4.38
N LEU A 367 -19.61 10.24 -3.80
CA LEU A 367 -19.34 10.45 -2.37
C LEU A 367 -19.26 11.95 -2.04
N LYS A 368 -19.68 12.31 -0.82
CA LYS A 368 -19.97 13.70 -0.42
C LYS A 368 -18.76 14.63 -0.43
N SER A 369 -17.61 14.14 0.04
CA SER A 369 -16.40 14.96 0.26
C SER A 369 -15.16 14.19 -0.13
N HIS A 370 -14.11 14.93 -0.49
CA HIS A 370 -12.74 14.41 -0.53
C HIS A 370 -12.29 14.05 0.90
N LEU A 371 -11.27 13.19 1.01
CA LEU A 371 -10.69 12.80 2.30
C LEU A 371 -9.74 13.88 2.81
N THR A 372 -8.91 14.43 1.93
CA THR A 372 -7.87 15.42 2.22
C THR A 372 -7.74 16.41 1.07
N LYS A 373 -6.79 17.35 1.15
CA LYS A 373 -6.44 18.19 0.00
C LYS A 373 -5.74 17.40 -1.11
N ARG A 374 -5.17 16.24 -0.79
CA ARG A 374 -4.39 15.43 -1.74
C ARG A 374 -5.30 14.73 -2.74
N ASP A 375 -6.37 14.06 -2.32
CA ASP A 375 -7.33 13.45 -3.27
C ASP A 375 -8.25 14.49 -3.93
N GLU A 376 -8.39 15.69 -3.36
CA GLU A 376 -8.98 16.82 -4.07
C GLU A 376 -8.09 17.32 -5.22
N TRP A 377 -6.77 17.17 -5.11
CA TRP A 377 -5.80 17.57 -6.13
C TRP A 377 -5.45 16.46 -7.12
N ALA A 378 -5.51 15.20 -6.70
CA ALA A 378 -5.07 14.05 -7.48
C ALA A 378 -5.85 13.86 -8.79
N GLY A 379 -5.18 13.31 -9.79
CA GLY A 379 -5.82 12.89 -11.03
C GLY A 379 -6.93 11.87 -10.80
N THR A 380 -8.03 11.96 -11.56
CA THR A 380 -9.07 10.91 -11.57
C THR A 380 -9.02 10.13 -12.86
N PHE A 381 -9.30 8.82 -12.80
CA PHE A 381 -9.11 7.91 -13.94
C PHE A 381 -10.38 7.20 -14.40
N GLU A 382 -11.56 7.48 -13.84
CA GLU A 382 -12.82 6.90 -14.34
C GLU A 382 -13.10 7.27 -15.81
N GLY A 383 -12.54 8.41 -16.24
CA GLY A 383 -12.61 8.87 -17.62
C GLY A 383 -11.90 7.96 -18.62
N VAL A 384 -11.18 6.91 -18.23
CA VAL A 384 -10.60 5.91 -19.16
C VAL A 384 -11.65 4.96 -19.72
N ALA A 385 -12.75 4.74 -18.99
CA ALA A 385 -13.87 3.88 -19.39
C ALA A 385 -14.80 4.61 -20.40
N ARG A 386 -14.27 4.95 -21.59
CA ARG A 386 -14.93 5.85 -22.57
C ARG A 386 -15.88 5.15 -23.54
N ARG A 387 -15.90 3.83 -23.55
CA ARG A 387 -16.66 3.06 -24.55
C ARG A 387 -18.17 3.22 -24.35
N THR A 388 -18.91 3.17 -25.45
CA THR A 388 -20.39 3.16 -25.42
C THR A 388 -20.97 1.77 -25.14
N THR A 389 -20.19 0.72 -25.40
CA THR A 389 -20.52 -0.67 -25.09
C THR A 389 -19.30 -1.40 -24.53
N PRO A 390 -19.48 -2.33 -23.58
CA PRO A 390 -18.35 -3.11 -23.07
C PRO A 390 -17.77 -3.96 -24.19
N ARG A 391 -16.46 -4.19 -24.14
CA ARG A 391 -15.75 -5.11 -25.01
C ARG A 391 -16.18 -6.53 -24.73
N THR A 392 -16.32 -7.31 -25.81
CA THR A 392 -16.62 -8.74 -25.77
C THR A 392 -15.40 -9.59 -26.09
N ASP A 393 -14.27 -8.96 -26.43
CA ASP A 393 -13.01 -9.57 -26.84
C ASP A 393 -11.94 -9.56 -25.73
N CYS A 394 -12.25 -9.14 -24.51
CA CYS A 394 -11.29 -9.19 -23.40
C CYS A 394 -10.86 -10.64 -23.13
N PRO A 395 -9.55 -10.92 -22.91
CA PRO A 395 -9.04 -12.26 -22.66
C PRO A 395 -9.82 -12.98 -21.58
N VAL A 396 -10.19 -14.24 -21.81
CA VAL A 396 -10.87 -15.05 -20.80
C VAL A 396 -9.89 -15.54 -19.74
N THR A 397 -8.67 -15.85 -20.18
CA THR A 397 -7.53 -16.28 -19.36
C THR A 397 -6.29 -15.46 -19.74
N LEU A 398 -5.34 -15.32 -18.82
CA LEU A 398 -4.03 -14.72 -19.10
C LEU A 398 -2.98 -15.80 -19.35
N PRO A 399 -1.82 -15.47 -19.95
CA PRO A 399 -0.70 -16.42 -20.09
C PRO A 399 -0.21 -16.98 -18.76
N ASP A 400 0.46 -18.14 -18.79
CA ASP A 400 1.09 -18.69 -17.60
C ASP A 400 2.42 -17.98 -17.30
N PRO A 401 2.68 -17.59 -16.03
CA PRO A 401 3.94 -16.95 -15.66
C PRO A 401 5.15 -17.87 -15.83
N MET A 402 6.28 -17.27 -16.22
CA MET A 402 7.57 -17.94 -16.30
C MET A 402 8.24 -17.92 -14.93
N LYS A 403 8.54 -19.09 -14.35
CA LYS A 403 9.25 -19.20 -13.07
C LYS A 403 10.65 -18.58 -13.19
N MET A 404 11.03 -17.71 -12.26
CA MET A 404 12.33 -17.02 -12.29
C MET A 404 13.30 -17.52 -11.20
N ARG A 405 12.77 -18.04 -10.09
CA ARG A 405 13.54 -18.62 -9.00
C ARG A 405 13.64 -20.14 -9.17
N GLU A 406 14.86 -20.68 -9.12
CA GLU A 406 15.08 -22.14 -9.24
C GLU A 406 14.89 -22.89 -7.91
N PHE A 407 14.98 -22.20 -6.78
CA PHE A 407 14.86 -22.75 -5.42
C PHE A 407 13.53 -22.37 -4.73
N GLU A 408 13.22 -23.03 -3.62
CA GLU A 408 12.08 -22.71 -2.75
C GLU A 408 12.38 -21.46 -1.90
N PRO A 409 11.35 -20.74 -1.37
CA PRO A 409 11.59 -19.69 -0.39
C PRO A 409 12.42 -20.21 0.79
N ASP A 410 13.43 -19.45 1.23
CA ASP A 410 14.08 -19.76 2.51
C ASP A 410 13.26 -19.17 3.66
N GLU A 411 12.41 -20.03 4.19
CA GLU A 411 11.49 -19.72 5.27
C GLU A 411 12.18 -19.44 6.62
N ASN A 412 13.52 -19.61 6.70
CA ASN A 412 14.37 -19.27 7.84
C ASN A 412 15.10 -17.92 7.67
N GLU A 413 14.87 -17.21 6.56
CA GLU A 413 15.37 -15.86 6.37
C GLU A 413 14.85 -14.93 7.47
N LYS A 414 15.55 -13.81 7.68
CA LYS A 414 15.04 -12.73 8.54
C LYS A 414 13.85 -12.06 7.88
N LEU A 415 12.96 -11.52 8.70
CA LEU A 415 11.83 -10.72 8.23
C LEU A 415 12.28 -9.48 7.45
N SER A 416 11.63 -9.19 6.33
CA SER A 416 11.70 -7.88 5.67
C SER A 416 11.16 -6.77 6.59
N GLU A 417 11.42 -5.50 6.28
CA GLU A 417 10.91 -4.39 7.09
C GLU A 417 9.38 -4.43 7.20
N PHE A 418 8.69 -4.59 6.07
CA PHE A 418 7.24 -4.68 6.05
C PHE A 418 6.69 -5.93 6.79
N GLN A 419 7.35 -7.07 6.67
CA GLN A 419 6.98 -8.27 7.46
C GLN A 419 7.13 -8.03 8.98
N GLN A 420 8.17 -7.33 9.42
CA GLN A 420 8.34 -6.97 10.83
C GLN A 420 7.19 -6.09 11.33
N GLU A 421 6.78 -5.11 10.54
CA GLU A 421 5.67 -4.23 10.88
C GLU A 421 4.34 -4.98 10.96
N LEU A 422 4.09 -5.93 10.05
CA LEU A 422 2.90 -6.78 10.12
C LEU A 422 2.90 -7.64 11.38
N VAL A 423 4.04 -8.23 11.78
CA VAL A 423 4.17 -8.96 13.04
C VAL A 423 3.91 -8.04 14.24
N GLN A 424 4.46 -6.83 14.24
CA GLN A 424 4.24 -5.84 15.29
C GLN A 424 2.77 -5.40 15.36
N LEU A 425 2.10 -5.23 14.20
CA LEU A 425 0.65 -5.01 14.15
C LEU A 425 -0.10 -6.20 14.77
N GLY A 426 0.27 -7.44 14.43
CA GLY A 426 -0.26 -8.64 15.07
C GLY A 426 -0.12 -8.58 16.60
N ALA A 427 1.04 -8.18 17.10
CA ALA A 427 1.27 -8.01 18.53
C ALA A 427 0.38 -6.92 19.15
N VAL A 428 0.10 -5.84 18.42
CA VAL A 428 -0.87 -4.82 18.84
C VAL A 428 -2.27 -5.43 18.95
N LEU A 429 -2.73 -6.10 17.89
CA LEU A 429 -4.07 -6.70 17.80
C LEU A 429 -4.32 -7.74 18.90
N ASN A 430 -3.28 -8.48 19.28
CA ASN A 430 -3.34 -9.51 20.33
C ASN A 430 -2.99 -8.99 21.75
N GLY A 431 -2.65 -7.71 21.90
CA GLY A 431 -2.32 -7.09 23.19
C GLY A 431 -0.89 -7.31 23.71
N ASP A 432 -0.04 -7.97 22.92
CA ASP A 432 1.37 -8.25 23.25
C ASP A 432 2.29 -7.01 23.19
N HIS A 433 1.81 -5.91 22.61
CA HIS A 433 2.51 -4.62 22.60
C HIS A 433 2.82 -4.05 24.01
N LYS A 434 2.18 -4.60 25.05
CA LYS A 434 2.40 -4.26 26.47
C LYS A 434 3.61 -4.95 27.10
N ARG A 435 4.23 -5.90 26.40
CA ARG A 435 5.38 -6.66 26.90
C ARG A 435 6.69 -5.90 26.62
N ASP A 436 7.69 -6.10 27.48
CA ASP A 436 9.02 -5.46 27.36
C ASP A 436 9.79 -5.79 26.07
N MET A 437 9.29 -6.74 25.27
CA MET A 437 9.90 -7.13 23.99
C MET A 437 9.41 -6.26 22.81
N PHE A 438 8.33 -5.51 22.95
CA PHE A 438 7.79 -4.68 21.88
C PHE A 438 8.53 -3.33 21.77
N PRO A 439 8.72 -2.74 20.58
CA PRO A 439 8.43 -3.32 19.26
C PRO A 439 9.59 -4.18 18.70
N SER A 440 10.85 -3.77 18.88
CA SER A 440 11.96 -4.28 18.09
C SER A 440 12.49 -5.65 18.54
N LYS A 441 12.53 -5.93 19.86
CA LYS A 441 13.05 -7.22 20.36
C LYS A 441 12.15 -8.40 19.99
N LEU A 442 10.86 -8.15 19.75
CA LEU A 442 9.91 -9.15 19.29
C LEU A 442 10.37 -9.77 17.97
N VAL A 443 10.78 -8.93 17.01
CA VAL A 443 11.07 -9.32 15.63
C VAL A 443 12.54 -9.59 15.33
N GLU A 444 13.46 -9.15 16.21
CA GLU A 444 14.92 -9.13 15.99
C GLU A 444 15.52 -10.47 15.49
N ASN A 445 15.00 -11.60 15.98
CA ASN A 445 15.48 -12.94 15.64
C ASN A 445 14.39 -13.84 15.07
N MET A 446 13.28 -13.26 14.63
CA MET A 446 12.16 -14.01 14.09
C MET A 446 12.43 -14.38 12.63
N THR A 447 12.22 -15.64 12.29
CA THR A 447 12.25 -16.11 10.90
C THR A 447 10.95 -15.78 10.16
N VAL A 448 10.97 -15.81 8.83
CA VAL A 448 9.76 -15.67 7.99
C VAL A 448 8.64 -16.63 8.43
N THR A 449 8.97 -17.90 8.70
CA THR A 449 7.97 -18.89 9.15
C THR A 449 7.37 -18.53 10.52
N GLU A 450 8.21 -18.13 11.47
CA GLU A 450 7.75 -17.75 12.81
C GLU A 450 6.90 -16.48 12.77
N GLY A 451 7.27 -15.50 11.94
CA GLY A 451 6.52 -14.27 11.72
C GLY A 451 5.14 -14.51 11.12
N ALA A 452 5.08 -15.31 10.05
CA ALA A 452 3.82 -15.69 9.41
C ALA A 452 2.87 -16.36 10.41
N LYS A 453 3.39 -17.36 11.15
CA LYS A 453 2.61 -18.08 12.15
C LYS A 453 2.13 -17.17 13.29
N TYR A 454 3.02 -16.33 13.82
CA TYR A 454 2.66 -15.39 14.89
C TYR A 454 1.54 -14.45 14.44
N LEU A 455 1.65 -13.90 13.24
CA LEU A 455 0.67 -12.98 12.67
C LEU A 455 -0.70 -13.65 12.49
N GLU A 456 -0.74 -14.87 11.94
CA GLU A 456 -1.99 -15.64 11.80
C GLU A 456 -2.65 -15.93 13.15
N ASP A 457 -1.88 -16.41 14.14
CA ASP A 457 -2.38 -16.73 15.48
C ASP A 457 -2.91 -15.47 16.18
N ALA A 458 -2.17 -14.35 16.08
CA ALA A 458 -2.54 -13.06 16.64
C ALA A 458 -3.84 -12.52 16.02
N TYR A 459 -3.96 -12.58 14.70
CA TYR A 459 -5.15 -12.11 13.99
C TYR A 459 -6.36 -12.99 14.26
N LYS A 460 -6.18 -14.31 14.34
CA LYS A 460 -7.24 -15.25 14.73
C LYS A 460 -7.78 -14.91 16.11
N LYS A 461 -6.91 -14.68 17.10
CA LYS A 461 -7.31 -14.26 18.44
C LYS A 461 -8.04 -12.93 18.42
N PHE A 462 -7.56 -11.94 17.66
CA PHE A 462 -8.26 -10.65 17.51
C PHE A 462 -9.69 -10.83 16.97
N CYS A 463 -9.89 -11.69 15.97
CA CYS A 463 -11.22 -12.01 15.45
C CYS A 463 -12.10 -12.68 16.52
N GLU A 464 -11.56 -13.65 17.27
CA GLU A 464 -12.28 -14.34 18.35
C GLU A 464 -12.72 -13.38 19.46
N ASP A 465 -11.85 -12.45 19.85
CA ASP A 465 -12.18 -11.44 20.86
C ASP A 465 -13.21 -10.42 20.32
N CYS A 466 -13.16 -10.05 19.04
CA CYS A 466 -14.18 -9.21 18.41
C CYS A 466 -15.56 -9.89 18.41
N GLU A 467 -15.61 -11.17 18.05
CA GLU A 467 -16.85 -11.96 18.08
C GLU A 467 -17.37 -12.13 19.51
N GLN A 468 -16.48 -12.26 20.50
CA GLN A 468 -16.88 -12.28 21.90
C GLN A 468 -17.45 -10.92 22.34
N ALA A 469 -16.80 -9.81 21.99
CA ALA A 469 -17.28 -8.47 22.31
C ALA A 469 -18.66 -8.18 21.70
N LYS A 470 -18.92 -8.62 20.45
CA LYS A 470 -20.26 -8.58 19.84
C LYS A 470 -21.28 -9.38 20.66
N ARG A 471 -20.95 -10.61 21.07
CA ARG A 471 -21.83 -11.45 21.92
C ARG A 471 -22.13 -10.80 23.27
N ASP A 472 -21.16 -10.06 23.82
CA ASP A 472 -21.30 -9.33 25.08
C ASP A 472 -22.08 -8.00 24.93
N GLY A 473 -22.55 -7.68 23.72
CA GLY A 473 -23.34 -6.48 23.45
C GLY A 473 -22.53 -5.18 23.48
N LYS A 474 -21.22 -5.25 23.22
CA LYS A 474 -20.39 -4.05 23.04
C LYS A 474 -20.85 -3.25 21.83
N ASP A 475 -20.69 -1.94 21.92
CA ASP A 475 -21.08 -1.01 20.86
C ASP A 475 -20.30 -1.29 19.56
N GLU A 476 -20.96 -1.08 18.42
CA GLU A 476 -20.39 -1.27 17.08
C GLU A 476 -19.09 -0.48 16.83
N SER A 477 -18.89 0.64 17.53
CA SER A 477 -17.68 1.46 17.46
C SER A 477 -16.55 1.00 18.39
N HIS A 478 -16.78 -0.01 19.22
CA HIS A 478 -15.77 -0.57 20.12
C HIS A 478 -14.59 -1.15 19.33
N ILE A 479 -13.37 -1.00 19.87
CA ILE A 479 -12.12 -1.51 19.30
C ILE A 479 -11.45 -2.35 20.38
N VAL A 480 -11.43 -3.67 20.20
CA VAL A 480 -11.03 -4.63 21.25
C VAL A 480 -9.58 -4.46 21.70
N CYS A 481 -8.68 -4.15 20.77
CA CYS A 481 -7.24 -4.03 21.06
C CYS A 481 -6.83 -2.68 21.67
N LEU A 482 -7.76 -1.74 21.82
CA LEU A 482 -7.53 -0.46 22.50
C LEU A 482 -8.28 -0.48 23.85
N GLU A 483 -7.58 -0.17 24.94
CA GLU A 483 -8.23 -0.08 26.25
C GLU A 483 -9.34 0.98 26.24
N GLU A 484 -10.47 0.68 26.89
CA GLU A 484 -11.38 1.72 27.33
C GLU A 484 -10.63 2.54 28.39
N GLU A 485 -10.36 3.83 28.13
CA GLU A 485 -9.92 4.72 29.20
C GLU A 485 -10.90 4.55 30.36
N PRO A 486 -10.44 4.30 31.60
CA PRO A 486 -11.35 4.17 32.71
C PRO A 486 -12.12 5.48 32.83
N THR A 487 -13.44 5.42 32.60
CA THR A 487 -14.34 6.54 32.85
C THR A 487 -14.02 7.09 34.25
N PRO A 488 -13.75 8.40 34.43
CA PRO A 488 -13.49 8.94 35.75
C PRO A 488 -14.69 8.59 36.64
N GLU A 489 -14.45 7.81 37.71
CA GLU A 489 -15.48 7.40 38.64
C GLU A 489 -16.30 8.63 39.02
N SER A 490 -17.59 8.62 38.68
CA SER A 490 -18.55 9.57 39.24
C SER A 490 -18.36 9.59 40.76
N PRO A 491 -18.23 10.75 41.41
CA PRO A 491 -17.85 10.80 42.81
C PRO A 491 -18.86 10.01 43.64
N LYS A 492 -18.39 8.90 44.23
CA LYS A 492 -19.16 8.08 45.17
C LYS A 492 -19.70 9.02 46.25
N LYS A 493 -21.02 9.24 46.26
CA LYS A 493 -21.72 9.89 47.37
C LYS A 493 -21.39 9.08 48.63
N SER A 494 -20.56 9.63 49.51
CA SER A 494 -20.27 9.02 50.80
C SER A 494 -21.57 8.92 51.60
N SER A 495 -22.13 7.72 51.72
CA SER A 495 -23.12 7.44 52.75
C SER A 495 -22.41 7.52 54.10
N ARG A 496 -22.57 8.64 54.82
CA ARG A 496 -22.15 8.72 56.22
C ARG A 496 -22.98 7.71 57.00
N SER A 497 -22.30 6.71 57.57
CA SER A 497 -22.93 5.75 58.47
C SER A 497 -23.36 6.45 59.76
N PHE A 498 -24.46 5.96 60.31
CA PHE A 498 -25.21 6.50 61.45
C PHE A 498 -24.50 6.33 62.82
N SER A 499 -23.21 6.01 62.86
CA SER A 499 -22.47 5.67 64.08
C SER A 499 -21.50 6.74 64.60
N GLN A 500 -21.53 7.97 64.07
CA GLN A 500 -20.80 9.12 64.65
C GLN A 500 -21.76 10.14 65.30
N LYS A 501 -22.66 9.67 66.16
CA LYS A 501 -23.59 10.51 66.93
C LYS A 501 -23.51 10.30 68.46
N LEU A 502 -22.40 9.80 69.00
CA LEU A 502 -22.32 9.51 70.43
C LEU A 502 -21.08 9.98 71.21
N PHE A 503 -20.16 10.74 70.62
CA PHE A 503 -19.08 11.37 71.39
C PHE A 503 -18.72 12.76 70.84
N SER A 504 -19.59 13.73 71.12
CA SER A 504 -19.24 15.17 71.18
C SER A 504 -20.41 15.96 71.78
N CYS A 505 -20.91 15.51 72.94
CA CYS A 505 -21.66 16.36 73.86
C CYS A 505 -20.79 16.49 75.10
N LEU A 506 -19.88 17.47 75.08
CA LEU A 506 -19.32 18.17 76.24
C LEU A 506 -18.31 19.19 75.70
N VAL A 507 -18.39 20.39 76.25
CA VAL A 507 -17.50 21.56 76.09
C VAL A 507 -17.91 22.61 75.04
N CYS A 508 -18.87 23.45 75.46
CA CYS A 508 -19.09 24.89 75.20
C CYS A 508 -20.12 25.28 76.29
N GLU A 509 -20.05 26.27 77.17
CA GLU A 509 -19.30 27.51 77.40
C GLU A 509 -19.31 27.80 78.93
N HIS A 510 -18.44 28.69 79.41
CA HIS A 510 -18.45 29.35 80.73
C HIS A 510 -18.28 28.55 82.03
#